data_AF-A0A6G6Y2K3-F1
#
_entry.id   AF-A0A6G6Y2K3-F1
#
_cell.length_a   1.000
_cell.length_b   1.000
_cell.length_c   1.000
_cell.angle_alpha   90.00
_cell.angle_beta   90.00
_cell.angle_gamma   90.00
#
_symmetry.space_group_name_H-M   'P 1'
#
loop_
_entity.id
_entity.type
_entity.pdbx_description
1 polymer ?
#
loop_
_entity_poly.entity_id
_entity_poly.type
_entity_poly.pdbx_seq_one_letter_code
_entity_poly.pdbx_strand_id
1 'polypeptide(L)'
;MLRRILVSLLLLATGAVFGPVLVAAAQSAMVENTEQAQAKEARQLLDAYRSTLEPMLLLLSIVMPSPAECGYDKPDELLPNDRAGETAWSNYMSLDIWRGEQIDDRYLESVAEYLDARTTTFEAAFLRRCIESTVFASVCANEVKALIDGKQRSAKTHAPPERTFESPTEDRIICTFLDGIAAQKGIPLAER
;
A
#
# COMPACT_ATOMS: atom_id res chain seq x y z
N MET A 1 -43.29 27.31 -20.88
CA MET A 1 -43.04 26.53 -19.65
C MET A 1 -41.89 25.55 -19.81
N LEU A 2 -41.91 24.66 -20.81
CA LEU A 2 -40.89 23.62 -21.03
C LEU A 2 -39.43 24.14 -21.02
N ARG A 3 -39.15 25.25 -21.73
CA ARG A 3 -37.81 25.87 -21.80
C ARG A 3 -37.29 26.34 -20.45
N ARG A 4 -38.16 26.85 -19.55
CA ARG A 4 -37.76 27.30 -18.21
C ARG A 4 -37.43 26.10 -17.31
N ILE A 5 -38.22 25.03 -17.39
CA ILE A 5 -37.98 23.78 -16.67
C ILE A 5 -36.65 23.14 -17.12
N LEU A 6 -36.39 23.10 -18.43
CA LEU A 6 -35.13 22.60 -18.99
C LEU A 6 -33.91 23.39 -18.52
N VAL A 7 -34.00 24.72 -18.49
CA VAL A 7 -32.92 25.58 -18.00
C VAL A 7 -32.67 25.36 -16.49
N SER A 8 -33.72 25.23 -15.68
CA SER A 8 -33.57 24.93 -14.25
C SER A 8 -32.97 23.55 -13.99
N LEU A 9 -33.37 22.53 -14.76
CA LEU A 9 -32.78 21.19 -14.68
C LEU A 9 -31.31 21.18 -15.08
N LEU A 10 -30.94 21.91 -16.15
CA LEU A 10 -29.55 22.06 -16.56
C LEU A 10 -28.71 22.75 -15.48
N LEU A 11 -29.20 23.84 -14.89
CA LEU A 11 -28.51 24.54 -13.81
C LEU A 11 -28.31 23.65 -12.57
N LEU A 12 -29.34 22.88 -12.19
CA LEU A 12 -29.25 21.91 -11.09
C LEU A 12 -28.25 20.79 -11.39
N ALA A 13 -28.28 20.24 -12.61
CA ALA A 13 -27.33 19.20 -13.02
C ALA A 13 -25.89 19.74 -13.02
N THR A 14 -25.65 20.94 -13.54
CA THR A 14 -24.33 21.56 -13.49
C THR A 14 -23.89 21.86 -12.06
N GLY A 15 -24.78 22.37 -11.21
CA GLY A 15 -24.48 22.62 -9.81
C GLY A 15 -24.14 21.35 -9.03
N ALA A 16 -24.86 20.24 -9.30
CA ALA A 16 -24.61 18.95 -8.66
C ALA A 16 -23.27 18.33 -9.09
N VAL A 17 -22.81 18.58 -10.31
CA VAL A 17 -21.55 18.05 -10.82
C VAL A 17 -20.36 18.92 -10.41
N PHE A 18 -20.44 20.23 -10.59
CA PHE A 18 -19.32 21.15 -10.33
C PHE A 18 -19.26 21.65 -8.88
N GLY A 19 -20.38 21.63 -8.15
CA GLY A 19 -20.45 22.05 -6.75
C GLY A 19 -19.47 21.28 -5.84
N PRO A 20 -19.49 19.93 -5.82
CA PRO A 20 -18.55 19.14 -5.03
C PRO A 20 -17.08 19.44 -5.36
N VAL A 21 -16.75 19.68 -6.63
CA VAL A 21 -15.39 20.03 -7.06
C VAL A 21 -14.94 21.39 -6.52
N LEU A 22 -15.82 22.39 -6.59
CA LEU A 22 -15.54 23.73 -6.02
C LEU A 22 -15.39 23.68 -4.50
N VAL A 23 -16.22 22.87 -3.82
CA VAL A 23 -16.11 22.64 -2.37
C VAL A 23 -14.78 21.96 -2.03
N ALA A 24 -14.38 20.94 -2.79
CA ALA A 24 -13.09 20.29 -2.61
C ALA A 24 -11.93 21.28 -2.77
N ALA A 25 -11.93 22.11 -3.83
CA ALA A 25 -10.91 23.13 -4.05
C ALA A 25 -10.87 24.19 -2.93
N ALA A 26 -12.03 24.67 -2.48
CA ALA A 26 -12.11 25.64 -1.40
C ALA A 26 -11.56 25.07 -0.08
N GLN A 27 -11.90 23.82 0.26
CA GLN A 27 -11.37 23.17 1.46
C GLN A 27 -9.88 22.93 1.37
N SER A 28 -9.35 22.56 0.20
CA SER A 28 -7.91 22.38 -0.02
C SER A 28 -7.13 23.68 0.11
N ALA A 29 -7.72 24.81 -0.29
CA ALA A 29 -7.10 26.13 -0.14
C ALA A 29 -7.01 26.60 1.32
N MET A 30 -7.79 26.00 2.23
CA MET A 30 -7.77 26.31 3.66
C MET A 30 -6.78 25.45 4.44
N VAL A 31 -6.13 24.46 3.81
CA VAL A 31 -5.12 23.62 4.47
C VAL A 31 -3.86 24.46 4.73
N GLU A 32 -3.33 24.34 5.94
CA GLU A 32 -2.09 25.01 6.32
C GLU A 32 -0.92 24.53 5.44
N ASN A 33 -0.10 25.46 4.95
CA ASN A 33 1.05 25.13 4.12
C ASN A 33 2.31 24.91 4.98
N THR A 34 2.33 23.82 5.74
CA THR A 34 3.47 23.38 6.56
C THR A 34 3.97 22.01 6.08
N GLU A 35 5.24 21.70 6.34
CA GLU A 35 5.84 20.40 5.98
C GLU A 35 5.06 19.22 6.62
N GLN A 36 4.62 19.38 7.87
CA GLN A 36 3.79 18.38 8.56
C GLN A 36 2.42 18.20 7.91
N ALA A 37 1.79 19.29 7.46
CA ALA A 37 0.51 19.23 6.77
C ALA A 37 0.64 18.61 5.37
N GLN A 38 1.74 18.88 4.66
CA GLN A 38 2.05 18.31 3.36
C GLN A 38 2.20 16.79 3.45
N ALA A 39 3.08 16.31 4.35
CA ALA A 39 3.30 14.88 4.57
C ALA A 39 2.00 14.16 4.99
N LYS A 40 1.19 14.81 5.82
CA LYS A 40 -0.12 14.29 6.22
C LYS A 40 -1.09 14.18 5.04
N GLU A 41 -1.25 15.22 4.22
CA GLU A 41 -2.16 15.18 3.07
C GLU A 41 -1.66 14.20 1.99
N ALA A 42 -0.35 14.03 1.81
CA ALA A 42 0.23 13.02 0.92
C ALA A 42 -0.12 11.59 1.36
N ARG A 43 0.01 11.28 2.67
CA ARG A 43 -0.42 9.98 3.23
C ARG A 43 -1.93 9.77 3.07
N GLN A 44 -2.73 10.77 3.40
CA GLN A 44 -4.18 10.68 3.27
C GLN A 44 -4.64 10.57 1.80
N LEU A 45 -3.91 11.18 0.87
CA LEU A 45 -4.14 11.01 -0.57
C LEU A 45 -3.89 9.57 -1.00
N LEU A 46 -2.80 8.96 -0.54
CA LEU A 46 -2.50 7.56 -0.81
C LEU A 46 -3.60 6.65 -0.28
N ASP A 47 -4.07 6.87 0.95
CA ASP A 47 -5.17 6.10 1.54
C ASP A 47 -6.48 6.26 0.75
N ALA A 48 -6.84 7.49 0.38
CA ALA A 48 -8.00 7.75 -0.46
C ALA A 48 -7.89 7.04 -1.81
N TYR A 49 -6.73 7.10 -2.48
CA TYR A 49 -6.49 6.37 -3.72
C TYR A 49 -6.62 4.85 -3.53
N ARG A 50 -6.04 4.28 -2.48
CA ARG A 50 -6.15 2.84 -2.17
C ARG A 50 -7.58 2.39 -1.98
N SER A 51 -8.43 3.23 -1.38
CA SER A 51 -9.86 2.93 -1.20
C SER A 51 -10.63 2.79 -2.52
N THR A 52 -10.08 3.30 -3.63
CA THR A 52 -10.66 3.17 -4.97
C THR A 52 -10.22 1.91 -5.71
N LEU A 53 -9.17 1.24 -5.24
CA LEU A 53 -8.69 0.00 -5.84
C LEU A 53 -9.65 -1.13 -5.46
N GLU A 54 -9.94 -2.03 -6.40
CA GLU A 54 -10.73 -3.22 -6.09
C GLU A 54 -10.06 -3.98 -4.92
N PRO A 55 -10.82 -4.63 -4.02
CA PRO A 55 -10.27 -5.43 -2.91
C PRO A 55 -9.36 -6.60 -3.33
N MET A 56 -9.09 -6.76 -4.62
CA MET A 56 -8.23 -7.77 -5.19
C MET A 56 -6.92 -7.11 -5.64
N LEU A 57 -5.78 -7.63 -5.18
CA LEU A 57 -4.40 -7.32 -5.58
C LEU A 57 -3.55 -6.45 -4.63
N LEU A 58 -3.88 -6.34 -3.35
CA LEU A 58 -2.84 -6.23 -2.30
C LEU A 58 -2.31 -7.61 -1.88
N LEU A 59 -2.41 -8.61 -2.76
CA LEU A 59 -1.45 -9.70 -2.77
C LEU A 59 -0.25 -9.21 -3.59
N LEU A 60 0.60 -8.37 -2.99
CA LEU A 60 2.02 -8.43 -3.33
C LEU A 60 2.41 -9.89 -3.04
N SER A 61 2.40 -10.68 -4.11
CA SER A 61 2.51 -12.14 -4.20
C SER A 61 2.87 -12.81 -2.87
N ILE A 62 1.93 -13.58 -2.30
CA ILE A 62 2.25 -14.58 -1.26
C ILE A 62 3.16 -15.61 -1.94
N VAL A 63 4.45 -15.31 -2.04
CA VAL A 63 5.47 -16.32 -2.27
C VAL A 63 5.47 -17.11 -0.98
N MET A 64 5.06 -18.38 -1.05
CA MET A 64 5.15 -19.22 0.14
C MET A 64 6.61 -19.21 0.59
N PRO A 65 6.85 -18.80 1.85
CA PRO A 65 8.19 -18.65 2.35
C PRO A 65 8.87 -20.02 2.34
N SER A 66 10.13 -20.06 1.93
CA SER A 66 10.90 -21.29 1.93
C SER A 66 11.90 -21.27 3.09
N PRO A 67 11.90 -22.26 3.99
CA PRO A 67 12.95 -22.38 5.00
C PRO A 67 14.36 -22.50 4.40
N ALA A 68 14.46 -22.84 3.11
CA ALA A 68 15.70 -22.79 2.35
C ALA A 68 16.31 -21.37 2.29
N GLU A 69 15.49 -20.31 2.36
CA GLU A 69 15.97 -18.92 2.43
C GLU A 69 16.83 -18.67 3.67
N CYS A 70 16.62 -19.44 4.74
CA CYS A 70 17.39 -19.37 5.98
C CYS A 70 18.56 -20.36 6.03
N GLY A 71 18.91 -20.99 4.91
CA GLY A 71 20.04 -21.93 4.80
C GLY A 71 19.73 -23.36 5.25
N TYR A 72 18.46 -23.74 5.39
CA TYR A 72 18.06 -25.12 5.71
C TYR A 72 17.90 -25.96 4.45
N ASP A 73 18.77 -26.98 4.30
CA ASP A 73 18.76 -27.91 3.16
C ASP A 73 17.52 -28.81 3.10
N LYS A 74 16.84 -28.98 4.23
CA LYS A 74 15.68 -29.89 4.39
C LYS A 74 14.50 -29.18 5.04
N PRO A 75 13.83 -28.27 4.32
CA PRO A 75 12.71 -27.49 4.83
C PRO A 75 11.55 -28.37 5.34
N ASP A 76 11.31 -29.52 4.70
CA ASP A 76 10.22 -30.43 5.09
C ASP A 76 10.49 -31.18 6.41
N GLU A 77 11.75 -31.40 6.80
CA GLU A 77 12.07 -31.98 8.12
C GLU A 77 11.86 -30.93 9.24
N LEU A 78 12.15 -29.67 8.92
CA LEU A 78 12.00 -28.54 9.83
C LEU A 78 10.53 -28.15 10.03
N LEU A 79 9.78 -28.11 8.93
CA LEU A 79 8.39 -27.70 8.85
C LEU A 79 7.62 -28.71 7.99
N PRO A 80 7.25 -29.89 8.54
CA PRO A 80 6.51 -30.88 7.79
C PRO A 80 5.16 -30.32 7.34
N ASN A 81 4.77 -30.65 6.10
CA ASN A 81 3.55 -30.17 5.44
C ASN A 81 2.25 -30.77 6.02
N ASP A 82 2.34 -31.38 7.19
CA ASP A 82 1.30 -32.14 7.88
C ASP A 82 0.40 -31.12 8.61
N ARG A 83 -0.48 -30.48 7.82
CA ARG A 83 -1.40 -29.39 8.23
C ARG A 83 -2.36 -29.71 9.39
N ALA A 84 -2.25 -30.89 10.00
CA ALA A 84 -3.08 -31.34 11.10
C ALA A 84 -2.39 -31.10 12.46
N GLY A 85 -2.42 -29.86 12.93
CA GLY A 85 -2.22 -29.56 14.37
C GLY A 85 -0.81 -29.16 14.82
N GLU A 86 0.16 -28.97 13.92
CA GLU A 86 1.47 -28.45 14.32
C GLU A 86 1.48 -26.91 14.46
N THR A 87 1.69 -26.45 15.69
CA THR A 87 1.81 -25.03 16.05
C THR A 87 2.99 -24.33 15.35
N ALA A 88 4.04 -25.08 14.99
CA ALA A 88 5.23 -24.54 14.32
C ALA A 88 4.93 -23.99 12.92
N TRP A 89 4.18 -24.75 12.10
CA TRP A 89 3.78 -24.32 10.76
C TRP A 89 2.88 -23.08 10.81
N SER A 90 1.86 -23.08 11.69
CA SER A 90 0.97 -21.93 11.82
C SER A 90 1.70 -20.68 12.31
N ASN A 91 2.64 -20.82 13.24
CA ASN A 91 3.42 -19.70 13.76
C ASN A 91 4.39 -19.17 12.69
N TYR A 92 5.01 -20.04 11.90
CA TYR A 92 5.84 -19.65 10.76
C TYR A 92 5.03 -18.84 9.73
N MET A 93 3.85 -19.33 9.34
CA MET A 93 2.96 -18.62 8.42
C MET A 93 2.54 -17.25 8.97
N SER A 94 2.23 -17.15 10.26
CA SER A 94 1.92 -15.85 10.89
C SER A 94 3.09 -14.87 10.84
N LEU A 95 4.33 -15.35 11.05
CA LEU A 95 5.53 -14.51 10.95
C LEU A 95 5.79 -14.04 9.52
N ASP A 96 5.51 -14.89 8.53
CA ASP A 96 5.65 -14.50 7.13
C ASP A 96 4.59 -13.49 6.69
N ILE A 97 3.33 -13.67 7.13
CA ILE A 97 2.27 -12.67 6.92
C ILE A 97 2.71 -11.33 7.53
N TRP A 98 3.20 -11.34 8.77
CA TRP A 98 3.71 -10.14 9.43
C TRP A 98 4.87 -9.51 8.64
N ARG A 99 5.84 -10.29 8.14
CA ARG A 99 6.92 -9.79 7.28
C ARG A 99 6.36 -9.12 6.02
N GLY A 100 5.37 -9.75 5.39
CA GLY A 100 4.65 -9.20 4.24
C GLY A 100 4.02 -7.84 4.55
N GLU A 101 3.30 -7.74 5.68
CA GLU A 101 2.72 -6.48 6.15
C GLU A 101 3.78 -5.39 6.35
N GLN A 102 4.95 -5.72 6.94
CA GLN A 102 6.04 -4.74 7.12
C GLN A 102 6.64 -4.27 5.79
N ILE A 103 6.80 -5.17 4.81
CA ILE A 103 7.29 -4.81 3.47
C ILE A 103 6.29 -3.88 2.78
N ASP A 104 5.00 -4.23 2.87
CA ASP A 104 3.93 -3.46 2.26
C ASP A 104 3.83 -2.08 2.92
N ASP A 105 3.93 -1.98 4.24
CA ASP A 105 3.96 -0.71 4.98
C ASP A 105 5.15 0.17 4.55
N ARG A 106 6.36 -0.38 4.44
CA ARG A 106 7.53 0.36 3.93
C ARG A 106 7.33 0.83 2.50
N TYR A 107 6.76 -0.03 1.65
CA TYR A 107 6.47 0.34 0.27
C TYR A 107 5.49 1.51 0.23
N LEU A 108 4.40 1.44 0.99
CA LEU A 108 3.39 2.48 1.08
C LEU A 108 3.95 3.79 1.63
N GLU A 109 4.78 3.74 2.69
CA GLU A 109 5.48 4.92 3.21
C GLU A 109 6.35 5.55 2.11
N SER A 110 7.13 4.76 1.38
CA SER A 110 7.95 5.28 0.28
C SER A 110 7.11 5.88 -0.87
N VAL A 111 5.87 5.44 -1.06
CA VAL A 111 4.95 6.04 -2.04
C VAL A 111 4.39 7.34 -1.49
N ALA A 112 4.05 7.40 -0.21
CA ALA A 112 3.60 8.63 0.45
C ALA A 112 4.68 9.72 0.43
N GLU A 113 5.93 9.38 0.76
CA GLU A 113 7.08 10.30 0.65
C GLU A 113 7.29 10.79 -0.80
N TYR A 114 7.12 9.91 -1.78
CA TYR A 114 7.21 10.30 -3.19
C TYR A 114 6.09 11.29 -3.58
N LEU A 115 4.86 11.05 -3.12
CA LEU A 115 3.73 11.96 -3.36
C LEU A 115 3.96 13.30 -2.66
N ASP A 116 4.44 13.29 -1.43
CA ASP A 116 4.83 14.48 -0.67
C ASP A 116 5.84 15.33 -1.45
N ALA A 117 6.89 14.71 -1.99
CA ALA A 117 7.92 15.41 -2.77
C ALA A 117 7.44 15.91 -4.15
N ARG A 118 6.31 15.41 -4.67
CA ARG A 118 5.83 15.68 -6.04
C ARG A 118 4.57 16.51 -6.12
N THR A 119 3.85 16.65 -5.02
CA THR A 119 2.60 17.40 -4.96
C THR A 119 2.73 18.53 -3.96
N THR A 120 2.05 19.63 -4.24
CA THR A 120 1.89 20.67 -3.23
C THR A 120 0.84 20.24 -2.19
N THR A 121 0.86 20.83 -1.00
CA THR A 121 -0.16 20.61 0.04
C THR A 121 -1.58 20.77 -0.51
N PHE A 122 -1.81 21.81 -1.33
CA PHE A 122 -3.09 22.06 -1.98
C PHE A 122 -3.48 20.93 -2.95
N GLU A 123 -2.54 20.51 -3.80
CA GLU A 123 -2.77 19.49 -4.82
C GLU A 123 -3.10 18.13 -4.18
N ALA A 124 -2.34 17.71 -3.17
CA ALA A 124 -2.61 16.49 -2.42
C ALA A 124 -4.00 16.54 -1.76
N ALA A 125 -4.29 17.65 -1.07
CA ALA A 125 -5.57 17.90 -0.43
C ALA A 125 -6.74 17.90 -1.42
N PHE A 126 -6.56 18.47 -2.61
CA PHE A 126 -7.58 18.55 -3.67
C PHE A 126 -7.86 17.18 -4.27
N LEU A 127 -6.81 16.45 -4.68
CA LEU A 127 -6.96 15.12 -5.26
C LEU A 127 -7.63 14.17 -4.27
N ARG A 128 -7.24 14.23 -2.98
CA ARG A 128 -7.86 13.43 -1.91
C ARG A 128 -9.36 13.69 -1.82
N ARG A 129 -9.74 14.96 -1.64
CA ARG A 129 -11.15 15.35 -1.53
C ARG A 129 -11.93 15.07 -2.82
N CYS A 130 -11.29 15.21 -3.97
CA CYS A 130 -11.88 14.86 -5.25
C CYS A 130 -12.25 13.37 -5.31
N ILE A 131 -11.34 12.49 -4.87
CA ILE A 131 -11.56 11.05 -4.77
C ILE A 131 -12.69 10.73 -3.79
N GLU A 132 -12.66 11.31 -2.60
CA GLU A 132 -13.60 10.97 -1.53
C GLU A 132 -15.03 11.49 -1.75
N SER A 133 -15.20 12.63 -2.42
CA SER A 133 -16.45 13.42 -2.32
C SER A 133 -17.07 13.85 -3.65
N THR A 134 -16.50 13.47 -4.79
CA THR A 134 -16.99 13.94 -6.10
C THR A 134 -17.35 12.80 -7.05
N VAL A 135 -18.18 13.13 -8.04
CA VAL A 135 -18.50 12.22 -9.16
C VAL A 135 -17.28 11.95 -10.07
N PHE A 136 -16.19 12.69 -9.90
CA PHE A 136 -14.94 12.56 -10.66
C PHE A 136 -13.89 11.72 -9.93
N ALA A 137 -14.29 10.93 -8.93
CA ALA A 137 -13.37 10.12 -8.14
C ALA A 137 -12.42 9.27 -8.99
N SER A 138 -12.91 8.62 -10.05
CA SER A 138 -12.09 7.82 -10.96
C SER A 138 -11.08 8.64 -11.75
N VAL A 139 -11.43 9.86 -12.16
CA VAL A 139 -10.52 10.78 -12.88
C VAL A 139 -9.40 11.21 -11.94
N CYS A 140 -9.74 11.64 -10.72
CA CYS A 140 -8.75 12.05 -9.73
C CYS A 140 -7.88 10.87 -9.27
N ALA A 141 -8.43 9.66 -9.15
CA ALA A 141 -7.65 8.45 -8.89
C ALA A 141 -6.69 8.12 -10.03
N ASN A 142 -7.09 8.31 -11.30
CA ASN A 142 -6.20 8.11 -12.45
C ASN A 142 -5.03 9.11 -12.48
N GLU A 143 -5.24 10.35 -12.05
CA GLU A 143 -4.14 11.32 -11.91
C GLU A 143 -3.15 10.90 -10.83
N VAL A 144 -3.64 10.44 -9.66
CA VAL A 144 -2.77 9.88 -8.62
C VAL A 144 -2.03 8.65 -9.13
N LYS A 145 -2.70 7.76 -9.87
CA LYS A 145 -2.07 6.62 -10.53
C LYS A 145 -0.95 7.07 -11.47
N ALA A 146 -1.17 8.11 -12.28
CA ALA A 146 -0.15 8.62 -13.20
C ALA A 146 1.07 9.18 -12.45
N LEU A 147 0.87 9.84 -11.30
CA LEU A 147 1.96 10.28 -10.42
C LEU A 147 2.75 9.07 -9.89
N ILE A 148 2.06 8.06 -9.36
CA ILE A 148 2.68 6.83 -8.81
C ILE A 148 3.39 6.02 -9.91
N ASP A 149 2.78 5.85 -11.08
CA ASP A 149 3.41 5.18 -12.23
C ASP A 149 4.62 5.99 -12.75
N GLY A 150 4.59 7.33 -12.58
CA GLY A 150 5.73 8.23 -12.78
C GLY A 150 6.92 7.89 -11.87
N LYS A 151 6.67 7.54 -10.60
CA LYS A 151 7.69 6.98 -9.69
C LYS A 151 8.34 5.76 -10.31
N GLN A 152 7.53 4.79 -10.75
CA GLN A 152 8.01 3.54 -11.34
C GLN A 152 8.80 3.74 -12.64
N ARG A 153 8.39 4.67 -13.50
CA ARG A 153 9.11 5.00 -14.74
C ARG A 153 10.40 5.78 -14.51
N SER A 154 10.44 6.65 -13.51
CA SER A 154 11.67 7.36 -13.12
C SER A 154 12.66 6.42 -12.42
N ALA A 155 12.15 5.46 -11.65
CA ALA A 155 12.87 4.36 -11.04
C ALA A 155 13.05 3.19 -12.00
N LYS A 156 13.46 3.45 -13.26
CA LYS A 156 13.67 2.49 -14.37
C LYS A 156 14.67 1.34 -14.08
N THR A 157 15.04 1.13 -12.82
CA THR A 157 16.00 0.12 -12.34
C THR A 157 15.44 -0.72 -11.19
N HIS A 158 14.30 -0.38 -10.57
CA HIS A 158 13.76 -1.15 -9.46
C HIS A 158 12.34 -1.60 -9.81
N ALA A 159 12.22 -2.90 -10.11
CA ALA A 159 10.98 -3.64 -9.86
C ALA A 159 10.43 -3.26 -8.46
N PRO A 160 9.12 -3.46 -8.17
CA PRO A 160 8.67 -3.46 -6.77
C PRO A 160 9.74 -4.20 -5.95
N PRO A 161 10.27 -3.59 -4.87
CA PRO A 161 11.52 -4.03 -4.24
C PRO A 161 11.48 -5.55 -4.20
N GLU A 162 12.44 -6.19 -4.88
CA GLU A 162 12.47 -7.64 -4.86
C GLU A 162 12.37 -8.00 -3.39
N ARG A 163 11.42 -8.88 -3.01
CA ARG A 163 11.28 -9.35 -1.62
C ARG A 163 12.51 -10.16 -1.17
N THR A 164 13.64 -10.00 -1.85
CA THR A 164 14.97 -10.43 -1.47
C THR A 164 15.53 -9.43 -0.46
N PHE A 165 15.59 -9.84 0.81
CA PHE A 165 16.58 -9.38 1.81
C PHE A 165 16.82 -7.86 1.99
N GLU A 166 15.90 -6.99 1.60
CA GLU A 166 16.03 -5.55 1.92
C GLU A 166 15.57 -5.23 3.35
N SER A 167 15.12 -6.24 4.12
CA SER A 167 14.81 -6.08 5.54
C SER A 167 15.53 -7.08 6.45
N PRO A 168 16.79 -6.79 6.81
CA PRO A 168 17.62 -7.69 7.58
C PRO A 168 17.09 -7.99 8.99
N THR A 169 16.10 -7.25 9.49
CA THR A 169 15.51 -7.51 10.82
C THR A 169 14.44 -8.60 10.76
N GLU A 170 13.52 -8.50 9.80
CA GLU A 170 12.39 -9.40 9.58
C GLU A 170 12.89 -10.79 9.20
N ASP A 171 13.84 -10.85 8.27
CA ASP A 171 14.45 -12.10 7.86
C ASP A 171 15.23 -12.73 9.02
N ARG A 172 15.94 -11.92 9.81
CA ARG A 172 16.60 -12.41 11.03
C ARG A 172 15.59 -12.97 12.02
N ILE A 173 14.42 -12.35 12.20
CA ILE A 173 13.37 -12.84 13.11
C ILE A 173 12.84 -14.19 12.62
N ILE A 174 12.50 -14.31 11.34
CA ILE A 174 12.00 -15.56 10.76
C ILE A 174 13.05 -16.66 10.88
N CYS A 175 14.30 -16.39 10.49
CA CYS A 175 15.34 -17.40 10.54
C CYS A 175 15.73 -17.76 12.00
N THR A 176 15.68 -16.81 12.94
CA THR A 176 15.87 -17.11 14.38
C THR A 176 14.74 -17.98 14.93
N PHE A 177 13.50 -17.76 14.49
CA PHE A 177 12.39 -18.63 14.84
C PHE A 177 12.60 -20.05 14.30
N LEU A 178 13.06 -20.19 13.05
CA LEU A 178 13.42 -21.48 12.47
C LEU A 178 14.59 -22.16 13.20
N ASP A 179 15.58 -21.42 13.69
CA ASP A 179 16.63 -21.97 14.57
C ASP A 179 16.07 -22.53 15.87
N GLY A 180 15.08 -21.84 16.45
CA GLY A 180 14.37 -22.34 17.63
C GLY A 180 13.69 -23.67 17.37
N ILE A 181 13.05 -23.83 16.20
CA ILE A 181 12.42 -25.09 15.80
C ILE A 181 13.48 -26.17 15.53
N ALA A 182 14.56 -25.83 14.81
CA ALA A 182 15.64 -26.75 14.50
C ALA A 182 16.28 -27.30 15.79
N ALA A 183 16.57 -26.41 16.74
CA ALA A 183 17.12 -26.78 18.04
C ALA A 183 16.18 -27.69 18.84
N GLN A 184 14.86 -27.44 18.83
CA GLN A 184 13.87 -28.31 19.49
C GLN A 184 13.80 -29.70 18.84
N LYS A 185 13.99 -29.78 17.53
CA LYS A 185 13.95 -31.03 16.75
C LYS A 185 15.32 -31.74 16.69
N GLY A 186 16.38 -31.15 17.26
CA GLY A 186 17.74 -31.69 17.17
C GLY A 186 18.34 -31.64 15.76
N ILE A 187 17.82 -30.76 14.91
CA ILE A 187 18.34 -30.51 13.55
C ILE A 187 19.52 -29.53 13.66
N PRO A 188 20.65 -29.76 12.95
CA PRO A 188 21.74 -28.81 12.90
C PRO A 188 21.29 -27.42 12.47
N LEU A 189 21.78 -26.39 13.15
CA LEU A 189 21.49 -25.00 12.77
C LEU A 189 22.15 -24.69 11.42
N ALA A 190 21.44 -23.92 10.59
CA ALA A 190 21.99 -23.44 9.33
C ALA A 190 23.20 -22.50 9.59
N GLU A 191 24.29 -22.69 8.84
CA GLU A 191 25.43 -21.77 8.86
C GLU A 191 25.07 -20.52 8.07
N ARG A 192 25.14 -19.34 8.71
CA ARG A 192 24.74 -18.04 8.15
C ARG A 192 25.74 -16.95 8.49
#